data_AF-A0A136M673-F1
#
_entry.id   AF-A0A136M673-F1
#
_cell.length_a   1.000
_cell.length_b   1.000
_cell.length_c   1.000
_cell.angle_alpha   90.00
_cell.angle_beta   90.00
_cell.angle_gamma   90.00
#
_symmetry.space_group_name_H-M   'P 1'
#
loop_
_entity.id
_entity.type
_entity.pdbx_description
1 polymer ?
#
loop_
_entity_poly.entity_id
_entity_poly.type
_entity_poly.pdbx_seq_one_letter_code
_entity_poly.pdbx_strand_id
1 'polypeptide(L)'
;MPDPVAEVNALLADEDLGELLDPGSLAVAEPDEHPIDLPDEIEKVLRESDESKQHHEPPLQLPDGDLPTPSEPPQKPGMEAVHIGEIHSTLVSLIPMDLLQRCKAIPIRLEGSMLTVAIADPFNSLGIANLEMFLEQIEILLKIAFADEKEILRELDRHNQPPRRFGSLS
;
A
#
# COMPACT_ATOMS: atom_id res chain seq x y z
N MET A 1 -27.91 14.40 -10.60
CA MET A 1 -26.57 14.49 -10.01
C MET A 1 -25.59 14.20 -11.14
N PRO A 2 -24.64 15.09 -11.45
CA PRO A 2 -23.64 14.80 -12.46
C PRO A 2 -22.64 13.74 -11.94
N ASP A 3 -22.20 12.85 -12.83
CA ASP A 3 -21.22 11.80 -12.56
C ASP A 3 -19.81 12.40 -12.35
N PRO A 4 -19.13 12.14 -11.22
CA PRO A 4 -17.81 12.70 -10.94
C PRO A 4 -16.72 12.15 -11.88
N VAL A 5 -16.98 11.00 -12.52
CA VAL A 5 -16.05 10.34 -13.45
C VAL A 5 -15.98 11.08 -14.80
N ALA A 6 -17.05 11.79 -15.18
CA ALA A 6 -17.10 12.52 -16.44
C ALA A 6 -16.29 13.81 -16.42
N GLU A 7 -16.11 14.42 -15.24
CA GLU A 7 -15.49 15.74 -15.11
C GLU A 7 -13.94 15.68 -15.17
N VAL A 8 -13.35 14.58 -14.71
CA VAL A 8 -11.88 14.39 -14.73
C VAL A 8 -11.33 14.20 -16.14
N ASN A 9 -12.09 13.55 -17.04
CA ASN A 9 -11.66 13.32 -18.42
C ASN A 9 -11.61 14.59 -19.28
N ALA A 10 -12.27 15.67 -18.87
CA ALA A 10 -12.29 16.92 -19.63
C ALA A 10 -11.07 17.83 -19.33
N LEU A 11 -10.33 17.60 -18.25
CA LEU A 11 -9.25 18.50 -17.81
C LEU A 11 -7.86 18.14 -18.36
N LEU A 12 -7.72 17.01 -19.06
CA LEU A 12 -6.43 16.48 -19.52
C LEU A 12 -6.09 16.80 -21.00
N ALA A 13 -6.80 17.74 -21.62
CA ALA A 13 -6.70 17.97 -23.07
C ALA A 13 -5.88 19.19 -23.52
N ASP A 14 -5.30 20.00 -22.62
CA ASP A 14 -4.86 21.36 -22.99
C ASP A 14 -3.43 21.82 -22.59
N GLU A 15 -2.47 20.92 -22.31
CA GLU A 15 -1.10 21.38 -21.98
C GLU A 15 -0.08 21.09 -23.10
N ASP A 16 -0.09 22.03 -24.05
CA ASP A 16 1.03 22.38 -24.93
C ASP A 16 2.14 23.04 -24.09
N LEU A 17 3.19 22.29 -23.74
CA LEU A 17 4.39 22.84 -23.07
C LEU A 17 5.62 22.67 -23.97
N GLY A 18 5.71 23.59 -24.93
CA GLY A 18 6.95 23.96 -25.57
C GLY A 18 7.81 24.86 -24.67
N GLU A 19 9.10 24.52 -24.65
CA GLU A 19 10.26 25.42 -24.56
C GLU A 19 10.74 26.02 -23.20
N LEU A 20 12.08 25.99 -23.12
CA LEU A 20 13.02 26.78 -22.31
C LEU A 20 13.17 26.47 -20.81
N LEU A 21 14.22 25.69 -20.51
CA LEU A 21 15.01 25.89 -19.29
C LEU A 21 16.48 26.11 -19.66
N ASP A 22 16.93 27.33 -19.37
CA ASP A 22 18.29 27.86 -19.50
C ASP A 22 19.23 27.21 -18.45
N PRO A 23 20.34 26.54 -18.82
CA PRO A 23 21.24 25.90 -17.86
C PRO A 23 22.26 26.92 -17.34
N GLY A 24 21.87 27.78 -16.39
CA GLY A 24 22.71 28.91 -16.02
C GLY A 24 22.52 29.53 -14.64
N SER A 25 22.15 28.79 -13.58
CA SER A 25 22.29 29.32 -12.21
C SER A 25 22.16 28.23 -11.13
N LEU A 26 23.20 27.41 -10.92
CA LEU A 26 23.35 26.65 -9.67
C LEU A 26 24.29 27.42 -8.74
N ALA A 27 23.70 28.17 -7.80
CA ALA A 27 24.41 28.62 -6.61
C ALA A 27 24.48 27.44 -5.63
N VAL A 28 25.70 27.03 -5.31
CA VAL A 28 26.02 26.01 -4.31
C VAL A 28 25.78 26.62 -2.93
N ALA A 29 24.80 26.09 -2.19
CA ALA A 29 24.67 26.35 -0.75
C ALA A 29 25.22 25.12 -0.02
N GLU A 30 26.28 25.32 0.75
CA GLU A 30 26.90 24.30 1.60
C GLU A 30 25.90 23.91 2.71
N PRO A 31 25.70 22.61 3.00
CA PRO A 31 24.91 22.19 4.15
C PRO A 31 25.75 22.35 5.43
N ASP A 32 25.27 23.21 6.31
CA ASP A 32 25.82 23.44 7.65
C ASP A 32 25.58 22.19 8.51
N GLU A 33 26.66 21.45 8.81
CA GLU A 33 26.64 20.26 9.67
C GLU A 33 26.55 20.70 11.14
N HIS A 34 25.34 20.92 11.64
CA HIS A 34 25.10 20.99 13.08
C HIS A 34 24.80 19.59 13.65
N PRO A 35 25.63 19.07 14.58
CA PRO A 35 25.33 17.80 15.25
C PRO A 35 24.10 17.97 16.14
N ILE A 36 23.08 17.16 15.91
CA ILE A 36 21.88 17.07 16.74
C ILE A 36 22.28 16.35 18.03
N ASP A 37 22.40 17.10 19.11
CA ASP A 37 22.61 16.58 20.46
C ASP A 37 21.30 15.92 20.94
N LEU A 38 21.29 14.58 20.99
CA LEU A 38 20.17 13.81 21.54
C LEU A 38 20.22 13.89 23.07
N PRO A 39 19.14 14.29 23.76
CA PRO A 39 19.14 14.37 25.22
C PRO A 39 19.16 12.97 25.88
N ASP A 40 20.00 12.83 26.91
CA ASP A 40 20.25 11.66 27.78
C ASP A 40 19.00 10.96 28.40
N GLU A 41 17.80 11.51 28.26
CA GLU A 41 16.62 11.01 28.99
C GLU A 41 16.01 9.70 28.44
N ILE A 42 16.40 9.25 27.24
CA ILE A 42 15.78 8.07 26.60
C ILE A 42 16.35 6.74 27.14
N GLU A 43 17.57 6.71 27.69
CA GLU A 43 18.22 5.47 28.13
C GLU A 43 17.62 4.85 29.42
N LYS A 44 16.76 5.57 30.16
CA LYS A 44 16.30 5.11 31.48
C LYS A 44 15.05 4.22 31.45
N VAL A 45 14.28 4.18 30.37
CA VAL A 45 12.98 3.48 30.33
C VAL A 45 13.10 1.96 30.07
N LEU A 46 14.24 1.46 29.60
CA LEU A 46 14.41 0.05 29.20
C LEU A 46 14.88 -0.91 30.31
N ARG A 47 14.95 -0.48 31.58
CA ARG A 47 15.54 -1.30 32.68
C ARG A 47 14.60 -1.77 33.79
N GLU A 48 13.30 -1.48 33.75
CA GLU A 48 12.40 -1.85 34.86
C GLU A 48 11.14 -2.59 34.40
N SER A 49 11.29 -3.76 33.79
CA SER A 49 10.17 -4.69 33.57
C SER A 49 10.63 -6.15 33.67
N ASP A 50 11.31 -6.48 34.75
CA ASP A 50 11.54 -7.85 35.19
C ASP A 50 11.23 -7.91 36.68
N GLU A 51 9.95 -8.10 37.04
CA GLU A 51 9.56 -8.87 38.22
C GLU A 51 8.04 -9.05 38.32
N SER A 52 7.68 -10.23 38.82
CA SER A 52 6.38 -10.59 39.39
C SER A 52 5.26 -10.97 38.41
N LYS A 53 5.06 -12.29 38.25
CA LYS A 53 3.94 -12.98 38.93
C LYS A 53 3.99 -14.49 38.71
N GLN A 54 4.47 -15.21 39.71
CA GLN A 54 4.11 -16.60 39.94
C GLN A 54 2.60 -16.65 40.26
N HIS A 55 1.79 -17.07 39.30
CA HIS A 55 0.43 -17.52 39.57
C HIS A 55 0.36 -19.03 39.32
N HIS A 56 -0.03 -19.73 40.38
CA HIS A 56 -0.34 -21.14 40.42
C HIS A 56 -1.57 -21.39 39.51
N GLU A 57 -1.38 -22.03 38.35
CA GLU A 57 -2.50 -22.55 37.57
C GLU A 57 -2.88 -23.95 38.07
N PRO A 58 -4.18 -24.26 38.31
CA PRO A 58 -4.64 -25.62 38.51
C PRO A 58 -4.68 -26.37 37.16
N PRO A 59 -4.55 -27.71 37.12
CA PRO A 59 -4.59 -28.44 35.87
C PRO A 59 -6.02 -28.40 35.29
N LEU A 60 -6.17 -27.74 34.14
CA LEU A 60 -7.42 -27.75 33.37
C LEU A 60 -7.64 -29.16 32.81
N GLN A 61 -8.71 -29.82 33.27
CA GLN A 61 -9.26 -31.00 32.61
C GLN A 61 -9.72 -30.63 31.20
N LEU A 62 -9.21 -31.30 30.17
CA LEU A 62 -9.71 -31.21 28.80
C LEU A 62 -11.06 -31.93 28.69
N PRO A 63 -12.13 -31.29 28.19
CA PRO A 63 -13.30 -32.03 27.74
C PRO A 63 -13.00 -32.66 26.37
N ASP A 64 -13.21 -33.97 26.25
CA ASP A 64 -13.29 -34.69 24.98
C ASP A 64 -14.42 -34.08 24.13
N GLY A 65 -14.07 -33.26 23.16
CA GLY A 65 -15.02 -32.66 22.26
C GLY A 65 -14.30 -32.01 21.09
N ASP A 66 -14.44 -32.65 19.93
CA ASP A 66 -14.22 -32.14 18.57
C ASP A 66 -12.99 -31.23 18.37
N LEU A 67 -11.98 -31.73 17.64
CA LEU A 67 -10.93 -30.88 17.08
C LEU A 67 -11.52 -30.05 15.92
N PRO A 68 -11.83 -28.74 16.06
CA PRO A 68 -11.80 -27.89 14.88
C PRO A 68 -10.33 -27.82 14.45
N THR A 69 -10.02 -28.24 13.23
CA THR A 69 -8.69 -27.99 12.64
C THR A 69 -8.48 -26.47 12.53
N PRO A 70 -7.47 -25.87 13.17
CA PRO A 70 -7.07 -24.50 12.86
C PRO A 70 -5.67 -24.60 12.27
N SER A 71 -5.58 -24.89 10.97
CA SER A 71 -4.37 -24.55 10.19
C SER A 71 -4.50 -23.15 9.59
N GLU A 72 -5.23 -22.26 10.25
CA GLU A 72 -5.03 -20.83 10.06
C GLU A 72 -3.87 -20.41 10.96
N PRO A 73 -2.72 -19.98 10.37
CA PRO A 73 -1.65 -19.41 11.16
C PRO A 73 -2.20 -18.22 11.97
N PRO A 74 -1.62 -17.94 13.15
CA PRO A 74 -2.11 -16.90 14.05
C PRO A 74 -2.19 -15.56 13.30
N GLN A 75 -3.42 -15.09 13.06
CA GLN A 75 -3.67 -13.78 12.46
C GLN A 75 -3.26 -12.72 13.49
N LYS A 76 -2.01 -12.27 13.42
CA LYS A 76 -1.54 -11.09 14.17
C LYS A 76 -2.30 -9.87 13.63
N PRO A 77 -2.94 -9.07 14.48
CA PRO A 77 -3.50 -7.79 14.03
C PRO A 77 -2.32 -6.90 13.62
N GLY A 78 -2.22 -6.55 12.34
CA GLY A 78 -1.20 -5.63 11.85
C GLY A 78 -1.08 -5.57 10.34
N MET A 79 -1.05 -6.71 9.66
CA MET A 79 -0.96 -6.82 8.19
C MET A 79 -1.36 -8.23 7.79
N GLU A 80 -2.45 -8.36 7.03
CA GLU A 80 -2.94 -9.64 6.54
C GLU A 80 -2.22 -10.00 5.24
N ALA A 81 -1.61 -11.19 5.19
CA ALA A 81 -1.09 -11.74 3.95
C ALA A 81 -2.27 -12.30 3.13
N VAL A 82 -2.45 -11.81 1.91
CA VAL A 82 -3.59 -12.11 1.05
C VAL A 82 -3.13 -12.69 -0.27
N HIS A 83 -3.92 -13.64 -0.78
CA HIS A 83 -3.77 -14.14 -2.14
C HIS A 83 -4.60 -13.26 -3.10
N ILE A 84 -4.03 -12.92 -4.24
CA ILE A 84 -4.66 -12.06 -5.24
C ILE A 84 -5.42 -12.95 -6.23
N GLY A 85 -6.74 -13.02 -6.02
CA GLY A 85 -7.66 -13.64 -6.96
C GLY A 85 -7.95 -12.77 -8.18
N GLU A 86 -9.07 -13.05 -8.85
CA GLU A 86 -9.55 -12.22 -9.95
C GLU A 86 -9.96 -10.83 -9.44
N ILE A 87 -9.36 -9.78 -9.99
CA ILE A 87 -9.65 -8.39 -9.63
C ILE A 87 -10.49 -7.74 -10.72
N HIS A 88 -11.51 -7.00 -10.30
CA HIS A 88 -12.34 -6.24 -11.22
C HIS A 88 -11.55 -5.07 -11.82
N SER A 89 -11.56 -4.93 -13.16
CA SER A 89 -10.77 -3.90 -13.87
C SER A 89 -11.05 -2.48 -13.37
N THR A 90 -12.29 -2.19 -12.96
CA THR A 90 -12.67 -0.90 -12.40
C THR A 90 -11.87 -0.53 -11.15
N LEU A 91 -11.49 -1.50 -10.31
CA LEU A 91 -10.67 -1.25 -9.14
C LEU A 91 -9.26 -0.82 -9.55
N VAL A 92 -8.67 -1.51 -10.53
CA VAL A 92 -7.34 -1.17 -11.05
C VAL A 92 -7.34 0.20 -11.71
N SER A 93 -8.45 0.61 -12.32
CA SER A 93 -8.60 1.95 -12.92
C SER A 93 -8.79 3.08 -11.90
N LEU A 94 -9.01 2.80 -10.61
CA LEU A 94 -9.12 3.84 -9.58
C LEU A 94 -7.79 4.53 -9.30
N ILE A 95 -6.69 3.78 -9.44
CA ILE A 95 -5.33 4.25 -9.15
C ILE A 95 -4.56 4.27 -10.47
N PRO A 96 -3.81 5.34 -10.79
CA PRO A 96 -2.97 5.37 -11.98
C PRO A 96 -2.04 4.16 -12.06
N MET A 97 -1.98 3.51 -13.22
CA MET A 97 -1.18 2.30 -13.43
C MET A 97 0.31 2.53 -13.10
N ASP A 98 0.85 3.72 -13.42
CA ASP A 98 2.24 4.07 -13.08
C ASP A 98 2.46 4.09 -11.55
N LEU A 99 1.50 4.58 -10.77
CA LEU A 99 1.56 4.58 -9.32
C LEU A 99 1.49 3.15 -8.75
N LEU A 100 0.59 2.31 -9.28
CA LEU A 100 0.48 0.90 -8.89
C LEU A 100 1.77 0.12 -9.18
N GLN A 101 2.39 0.35 -10.33
CA GLN A 101 3.66 -0.31 -10.70
C GLN A 101 4.82 0.15 -9.82
N ARG A 102 4.96 1.46 -9.57
CA ARG A 102 6.03 2.01 -8.71
C ARG A 102 5.91 1.53 -7.27
N CYS A 103 4.69 1.52 -6.74
CA CYS A 103 4.43 1.06 -5.39
C CYS A 103 4.39 -0.48 -5.27
N LYS A 104 4.45 -1.21 -6.39
CA LYS A 104 4.25 -2.67 -6.46
C LYS A 104 3.00 -3.05 -5.67
N ALA A 105 1.89 -2.43 -6.04
CA ALA A 105 0.63 -2.47 -5.32
C ALA A 105 -0.52 -2.79 -6.27
N ILE A 106 -1.57 -3.41 -5.77
CA ILE A 106 -2.79 -3.67 -6.54
C ILE A 106 -4.04 -3.57 -5.66
N PRO A 107 -5.09 -2.85 -6.10
CA PRO A 107 -6.35 -2.78 -5.35
C PRO A 107 -7.09 -4.11 -5.47
N ILE A 108 -7.44 -4.70 -4.32
CA ILE A 108 -8.10 -6.02 -4.26
C ILE A 108 -9.59 -5.93 -3.95
N ARG A 109 -10.00 -4.88 -3.23
CA ARG A 109 -11.37 -4.74 -2.72
C ARG A 109 -11.69 -3.30 -2.38
N LEU A 110 -12.91 -2.86 -2.69
CA LEU A 110 -13.47 -1.58 -2.24
C LEU A 110 -14.73 -1.85 -1.43
N GLU A 111 -14.77 -1.39 -0.18
CA GLU A 111 -15.91 -1.51 0.73
C GLU A 111 -16.32 -0.12 1.23
N GLY A 112 -17.38 0.44 0.66
CA GLY A 112 -17.77 1.83 0.96
C GLY A 112 -16.68 2.80 0.52
N SER A 113 -16.06 3.49 1.48
CA SER A 113 -14.92 4.38 1.26
C SER A 113 -13.57 3.73 1.59
N MET A 114 -13.51 2.42 1.89
CA MET A 114 -12.26 1.75 2.25
C MET A 114 -11.76 0.88 1.11
N LEU A 115 -10.60 1.24 0.54
CA LEU A 115 -9.91 0.46 -0.48
C LEU A 115 -8.80 -0.38 0.15
N THR A 116 -8.94 -1.68 0.04
CA THR A 116 -7.86 -2.62 0.39
C THR A 116 -6.91 -2.73 -0.78
N VAL A 117 -5.63 -2.45 -0.53
CA VAL A 117 -4.55 -2.52 -1.51
C VAL A 117 -3.53 -3.53 -1.02
N ALA A 118 -3.28 -4.54 -1.85
CA ALA A 118 -2.21 -5.50 -1.62
C ALA A 118 -0.89 -4.91 -2.11
N ILE A 119 0.15 -4.94 -1.27
CA ILE A 119 1.48 -4.39 -1.59
C ILE A 119 2.57 -5.45 -1.39
N ALA A 120 3.61 -5.36 -2.21
CA ALA A 120 4.75 -6.26 -2.17
C ALA A 120 5.66 -6.00 -0.97
N ASP A 121 5.83 -4.74 -0.58
CA ASP A 121 6.70 -4.33 0.52
C ASP A 121 5.95 -3.38 1.48
N PRO A 122 5.51 -3.88 2.65
CA PRO A 122 4.81 -3.09 3.64
C PRO A 122 5.69 -2.10 4.41
N PHE A 123 7.00 -2.18 4.25
CA PHE A 123 7.95 -1.25 4.86
C PHE A 123 8.35 -0.12 3.92
N ASN A 124 7.86 -0.12 2.67
CA ASN A 124 8.04 0.97 1.74
C ASN A 124 7.14 2.16 2.09
N SER A 125 7.56 2.92 3.12
CA SER A 125 6.82 4.09 3.63
C SER A 125 6.55 5.14 2.54
N LEU A 126 7.48 5.36 1.61
CA LEU A 126 7.30 6.28 0.50
C LEU A 126 6.20 5.80 -0.46
N GLY A 127 6.19 4.51 -0.80
CA GLY A 127 5.16 3.90 -1.64
C GLY A 127 3.77 3.97 -1.01
N ILE A 128 3.69 3.71 0.30
CA ILE A 128 2.45 3.79 1.08
C ILE A 128 1.95 5.24 1.15
N ALA A 129 2.82 6.20 1.50
CA ALA A 129 2.45 7.61 1.58
C ALA A 129 1.95 8.16 0.24
N ASN A 130 2.56 7.76 -0.88
CA ASN A 130 2.08 8.16 -2.21
C ASN A 130 0.69 7.60 -2.53
N LEU A 131 0.40 6.36 -2.14
CA LEU A 131 -0.92 5.76 -2.29
C LEU A 131 -1.95 6.45 -1.39
N GLU A 132 -1.60 6.70 -0.13
CA GLU A 132 -2.46 7.37 0.84
C GLU A 132 -2.82 8.79 0.36
N MET A 133 -1.82 9.59 -0.01
CA MET A 133 -2.01 10.95 -0.53
C MET A 133 -2.91 10.97 -1.77
N PHE A 134 -2.76 10.02 -2.69
CA PHE A 134 -3.61 9.93 -3.88
C PHE A 134 -5.06 9.56 -3.52
N LEU A 135 -5.25 8.59 -2.61
CA LEU A 135 -6.58 8.12 -2.23
C LEU A 135 -7.35 9.15 -1.39
N GLU A 136 -6.66 9.94 -0.56
CA GLU A 136 -7.23 11.06 0.18
C GLU A 136 -7.85 12.12 -0.75
N GLN A 137 -7.26 12.38 -1.93
CA GLN A 137 -7.79 13.34 -2.91
C GLN A 137 -9.14 12.92 -3.50
N ILE A 138 -9.45 11.63 -3.46
CA ILE A 138 -10.70 11.05 -3.96
C ILE A 138 -11.59 10.50 -2.81
N GLU A 139 -11.32 10.93 -1.57
CA GLU A 139 -12.08 10.58 -0.36
C GLU A 139 -12.15 9.06 -0.06
N ILE A 140 -11.08 8.33 -0.39
CA ILE A 140 -10.95 6.89 -0.14
C ILE A 140 -9.91 6.63 0.97
N LEU A 141 -10.27 5.80 1.93
CA LEU A 141 -9.41 5.30 3.00
C LEU A 141 -8.59 4.10 2.53
N LEU A 142 -7.29 4.12 2.81
CA LEU A 142 -6.37 3.04 2.47
C LEU A 142 -6.32 1.97 3.57
N LYS A 143 -6.53 0.71 3.19
CA LYS A 143 -6.23 -0.46 4.01
C LYS A 143 -5.12 -1.27 3.34
N ILE A 144 -4.02 -1.51 4.05
CA ILE A 144 -2.89 -2.27 3.53
C ILE A 144 -3.07 -3.77 3.78
N ALA A 145 -2.80 -4.56 2.75
CA ALA A 145 -2.60 -6.00 2.81
C ALA A 145 -1.26 -6.37 2.16
N PHE A 146 -0.71 -7.52 2.52
CA PHE A 146 0.56 -8.00 1.98
C PHE A 146 0.32 -9.10 0.92
N ALA A 147 0.99 -9.04 -0.22
CA ALA A 147 0.95 -10.11 -1.21
C ALA A 147 2.30 -10.28 -1.92
N ASP A 148 2.49 -11.44 -2.56
CA ASP A 148 3.70 -11.72 -3.32
C ASP A 148 3.88 -10.74 -4.49
N GLU A 149 5.07 -10.16 -4.62
CA GLU A 149 5.40 -9.23 -5.70
C GLU A 149 5.09 -9.81 -7.08
N LYS A 150 5.44 -11.09 -7.29
CA LYS A 150 5.20 -11.78 -8.56
C LYS A 150 3.72 -11.85 -8.91
N GLU A 151 2.88 -12.01 -7.89
CA GLU A 151 1.44 -12.11 -8.05
C GLU A 151 0.85 -10.74 -8.41
N ILE A 152 1.25 -9.70 -7.68
CA ILE A 152 0.89 -8.29 -7.96
C ILE A 152 1.25 -7.91 -9.39
N LEU A 153 2.52 -8.10 -9.78
CA LEU A 153 3.00 -7.70 -11.10
C LEU A 153 2.30 -8.47 -12.23
N ARG A 154 1.97 -9.75 -12.01
CA ARG A 154 1.24 -10.57 -12.97
C ARG A 154 -0.16 -10.05 -13.22
N GLU A 155 -0.85 -9.64 -12.17
CA GLU A 155 -2.19 -9.05 -12.29
C GLU A 155 -2.14 -7.65 -12.91
N LEU A 156 -1.19 -6.80 -12.50
CA LEU A 156 -1.00 -5.50 -13.14
C LEU A 156 -0.72 -5.62 -14.65
N ASP A 157 0.14 -6.56 -15.08
CA ASP A 157 0.40 -6.79 -16.50
C ASP A 157 -0.87 -7.21 -17.26
N ARG A 158 -1.68 -8.09 -16.67
CA ARG A 158 -2.96 -8.53 -17.27
C ARG A 158 -3.88 -7.35 -17.53
N HIS A 159 -3.93 -6.39 -16.61
CA HIS A 159 -4.76 -5.19 -16.73
C HIS A 159 -4.12 -4.08 -17.58
N ASN A 160 -2.82 -4.13 -17.83
CA ASN A 160 -2.09 -3.17 -18.65
C ASN A 160 -1.94 -3.58 -20.13
N GLN A 161 -2.36 -4.79 -20.52
CA GLN A 161 -2.27 -5.19 -21.92
C GLN A 161 -3.25 -4.37 -22.78
N PRO A 162 -2.79 -3.67 -23.83
CA PRO A 162 -3.68 -3.02 -24.77
C PRO A 162 -4.59 -4.07 -25.41
N PRO A 163 -5.83 -3.73 -25.82
CA PRO A 163 -6.70 -4.67 -26.50
C PRO A 163 -5.92 -5.23 -27.69
N ARG A 164 -5.68 -6.54 -27.69
CA ARG A 164 -4.92 -7.20 -28.76
C ARG A 164 -5.67 -6.94 -30.05
N ARG A 165 -5.17 -5.98 -30.84
CA ARG A 165 -5.62 -5.73 -32.19
C ARG A 165 -5.20 -6.96 -32.98
N PHE A 166 -6.10 -7.93 -33.07
CA PHE A 166 -5.94 -9.04 -33.99
C PHE A 166 -5.86 -8.43 -35.39
N GLY A 167 -4.65 -8.47 -35.95
CA GLY A 167 -4.38 -7.99 -37.29
C GLY A 167 -5.34 -8.64 -38.27
N SER A 168 -5.96 -7.80 -39.09
CA SER A 168 -6.78 -8.19 -40.22
C SER A 168 -6.07 -9.27 -41.04
N LEU A 169 -6.78 -10.38 -41.25
CA LEU A 169 -6.44 -11.38 -42.25
C LEU A 169 -6.31 -10.68 -43.61
N SER A 170 -5.21 -10.93 -44.30
CA SER A 170 -5.03 -10.65 -45.73
C SER A 170 -4.41 -11.87 -46.39
#